data_AF-A0A8H7P870-F1
#
_entry.id   AF-A0A8H7P870-F1
#
_cell.length_a   1.000
_cell.length_b   1.000
_cell.length_c   1.000
_cell.angle_alpha   90.00
_cell.angle_beta   90.00
_cell.angle_gamma   90.00
#
_symmetry.space_group_name_H-M   'P 1'
#
loop_
_entity.id
_entity.type
_entity.pdbx_description
1 polymer ?
#
loop_
_entity_poly.entity_id
_entity_poly.type
_entity_poly.pdbx_seq_one_letter_code
_entity_poly.pdbx_strand_id
1 'polypeptide(L)'
;MLSLQIDPRAVDVNVHPTKREVHFLDEDVIIERIADALQQKLVGQSQSRVFEYQTLLTGGIAEVQRDKGKGKERQIDLPMEGEDDSPMSAPSTQLKKKVLSQHKVRTSLTDRTLDSMFPVISPSQQPGSDAATGTTNRTAQEATPGTPRVREIKESECFLTSVRDLRQAVLKGRHRRLSEIVQKHTFVGIVDVNRCLSLLQHSTELYLVNHGALTEELFYQLGLRQFGDMSRFKLDPAPSVRTLVELAIDAEPGTERSSMSKSEIVERIVDTMMTRREMLREYFSLCITSDGLVQSLPMLLRDYTPNLDKLPLFLMRLGPQVDWTSEKECFETFLRELAYFYVPEPLSPVPEPKSDDDKAEQQAVKWQIQHVLFPAVAKYLVPPKSLLDRDVVQVASLPDLYRVFERC
;
A
#
# COMPACT_ATOMS: atom_id res chain seq x y z
N MET A 1 -35.53 41.47 -0.07
CA MET A 1 -35.19 40.45 0.93
C MET A 1 -35.35 39.10 0.25
N LEU A 2 -34.28 38.31 0.14
CA LEU A 2 -34.33 36.98 -0.47
C LEU A 2 -34.84 36.00 0.59
N SER A 3 -35.87 35.23 0.28
CA SER A 3 -36.38 34.15 1.13
C SER A 3 -36.37 32.87 0.32
N LEU A 4 -35.76 31.83 0.89
CA LEU A 4 -35.56 30.54 0.23
C LEU A 4 -36.27 29.48 1.08
N GLN A 5 -37.28 28.82 0.51
CA GLN A 5 -37.97 27.71 1.16
C GLN A 5 -37.38 26.41 0.62
N ILE A 6 -36.68 25.67 1.48
CA ILE A 6 -36.07 24.38 1.17
C ILE A 6 -36.63 23.34 2.13
N ASP A 7 -36.83 22.11 1.64
CA ASP A 7 -37.15 20.97 2.50
C ASP A 7 -36.06 20.82 3.57
N PRO A 8 -36.37 20.82 4.87
CA PRO A 8 -35.40 20.63 5.94
C PRO A 8 -34.50 19.41 5.79
N ARG A 9 -34.93 18.38 5.05
CA ARG A 9 -34.15 17.16 4.77
C ARG A 9 -33.01 17.37 3.77
N ALA A 10 -33.05 18.46 3.01
CA ALA A 10 -32.05 18.82 2.00
C ALA A 10 -31.03 19.85 2.52
N VAL A 11 -31.04 20.15 3.83
CA VAL A 11 -30.14 21.11 4.47
C VAL A 11 -29.19 20.38 5.43
N ASP A 12 -27.89 20.47 5.20
CA ASP A 12 -26.88 19.99 6.12
C ASP A 12 -26.39 21.14 7.02
N VAL A 13 -26.69 21.01 8.32
CA VAL A 13 -26.34 21.99 9.34
C VAL A 13 -25.04 21.66 10.08
N ASN A 14 -24.41 20.51 9.80
CA ASN A 14 -23.25 20.01 10.54
C ASN A 14 -21.92 20.29 9.84
N VAL A 15 -21.86 21.37 9.08
CA VAL A 15 -20.68 21.75 8.28
C VAL A 15 -19.72 22.64 9.07
N HIS A 16 -20.26 23.48 9.95
CA HIS A 16 -19.48 24.44 10.74
C HIS A 16 -19.84 24.34 12.24
N PRO A 17 -18.86 24.34 13.17
CA PRO A 17 -19.11 24.17 14.61
C PRO A 17 -20.09 25.17 15.22
N THR A 18 -20.12 26.39 14.68
CA THR A 18 -21.03 27.47 15.14
C THR A 18 -22.32 27.58 14.32
N LYS A 19 -22.59 26.65 13.39
CA LYS A 19 -23.76 26.65 12.48
C LYS A 19 -23.97 27.97 11.72
N ARG A 20 -22.89 28.72 11.50
CA ARG A 20 -22.90 29.95 10.69
C ARG A 20 -23.07 29.67 9.21
N GLU A 21 -22.70 28.46 8.79
CA GLU A 21 -22.75 28.00 7.41
C GLU A 21 -23.50 26.66 7.38
N VAL A 22 -24.33 26.50 6.37
CA VAL A 22 -25.12 25.29 6.10
C VAL A 22 -25.00 25.00 4.61
N HIS A 23 -24.88 23.72 4.24
CA HIS A 23 -24.88 23.32 2.83
C HIS A 23 -26.25 22.80 2.42
N PHE A 24 -26.56 22.95 1.14
CA PHE A 24 -27.81 22.45 0.54
C PHE A 24 -27.51 21.32 -0.44
N LEU A 25 -28.42 20.36 -0.53
CA LEU A 25 -28.42 19.42 -1.63
C LEU A 25 -28.72 20.19 -2.93
N ASP A 26 -27.94 19.93 -4.00
CA ASP A 26 -28.01 20.63 -5.28
C ASP A 26 -27.71 22.15 -5.21
N GLU A 27 -26.82 22.57 -4.31
CA GLU A 27 -26.42 23.98 -4.06
C GLU A 27 -26.11 24.76 -5.35
N ASP A 28 -25.29 24.20 -6.25
CA ASP A 28 -24.91 24.86 -7.51
C ASP A 28 -26.13 25.23 -8.37
N VAL A 29 -27.12 24.34 -8.44
CA VAL A 29 -28.35 24.53 -9.23
C VAL A 29 -29.26 25.57 -8.60
N ILE A 30 -29.32 25.61 -7.27
CA ILE A 30 -30.11 26.60 -6.53
C ILE A 30 -29.48 27.99 -6.71
N ILE A 31 -28.15 28.09 -6.63
CA ILE A 31 -27.41 29.34 -6.86
C ILE A 31 -27.64 29.85 -8.28
N GLU A 32 -27.53 28.98 -9.28
CA GLU A 32 -27.76 29.34 -10.68
C GLU A 32 -29.17 29.89 -10.90
N ARG A 33 -30.20 29.23 -10.35
CA ARG A 33 -31.59 29.71 -10.41
C ARG A 33 -31.81 31.04 -9.71
N ILE A 34 -31.17 31.27 -8.56
CA ILE A 34 -31.25 32.54 -7.85
C ILE A 34 -30.59 33.65 -8.67
N ALA A 35 -29.43 33.38 -9.26
CA ALA A 35 -28.71 34.33 -10.11
C ALA A 35 -29.55 34.70 -11.34
N ASP A 36 -30.16 33.72 -12.02
CA ASP A 36 -31.04 33.94 -13.16
C ASP A 36 -32.27 34.79 -12.79
N ALA A 37 -32.92 34.48 -11.67
CA ALA A 37 -34.08 35.22 -11.20
C ALA A 37 -33.74 36.68 -10.82
N LEU A 38 -32.58 36.90 -10.20
CA LEU A 38 -32.06 38.23 -9.90
C LEU A 38 -31.75 38.99 -11.19
N GLN A 39 -31.10 38.35 -12.15
CA GLN A 39 -30.74 38.95 -13.42
C GLN A 39 -31.99 39.35 -14.22
N GLN A 40 -33.02 38.50 -14.26
CA GLN A 40 -34.31 38.83 -14.88
C GLN A 40 -34.99 40.02 -14.19
N LYS A 41 -34.98 40.07 -12.84
CA LYS A 41 -35.56 41.20 -12.08
C LYS A 41 -34.79 42.51 -12.30
N LEU A 42 -33.47 42.46 -12.40
CA LEU A 42 -32.61 43.61 -12.67
C LEU A 42 -32.82 44.15 -14.09
N VAL A 43 -32.93 43.26 -15.10
CA VAL A 43 -33.24 43.65 -16.48
C VAL A 43 -34.63 44.27 -16.56
N GLY A 44 -35.62 43.73 -15.85
CA GLY A 44 -36.97 44.29 -15.78
C GLY A 44 -37.06 45.66 -15.11
N GLN A 45 -36.20 45.96 -14.13
CA GLN A 45 -36.14 47.29 -13.48
C GLN A 45 -35.25 48.29 -14.21
N SER A 46 -34.36 47.86 -15.11
CA SER A 46 -33.50 48.74 -15.91
C SER A 46 -34.25 49.59 -16.94
N GLN A 47 -35.53 49.29 -17.23
CA GLN A 47 -36.36 50.08 -18.14
C GLN A 47 -36.94 51.37 -17.50
N SER A 48 -36.77 51.60 -16.19
CA SER A 48 -37.35 52.76 -15.49
C SER A 48 -36.41 53.96 -15.34
N ARG A 49 -35.22 53.95 -15.97
CA ARG A 49 -34.30 55.09 -15.94
C ARG A 49 -34.14 55.69 -17.32
N VAL A 50 -34.98 56.68 -17.63
CA VAL A 50 -34.72 57.63 -18.71
C VAL A 50 -33.56 58.51 -18.27
N PHE A 51 -32.39 58.34 -18.88
CA PHE A 51 -31.29 59.29 -18.77
C PHE A 51 -31.33 60.20 -19.99
N GLU A 52 -31.67 61.47 -19.75
CA GLU A 52 -31.51 62.56 -20.70
C GLU A 52 -30.00 62.84 -20.86
N TYR A 53 -29.47 62.67 -22.07
CA TYR A 53 -28.08 63.04 -22.35
C TYR A 53 -28.06 64.31 -23.20
N GLN A 54 -27.60 65.41 -22.61
CA GLN A 54 -27.26 66.62 -23.35
C GLN A 54 -25.87 66.44 -23.97
N THR A 55 -25.81 66.48 -25.29
CA THR A 55 -24.56 66.32 -26.07
C THR A 55 -23.90 67.68 -26.24
N LEU A 56 -22.72 67.93 -25.65
CA LEU A 56 -21.78 68.96 -26.15
C LEU A 56 -20.31 68.61 -25.80
N LEU A 57 -19.48 68.78 -26.84
CA LEU A 57 -18.05 68.53 -27.02
C LEU A 57 -17.09 69.13 -25.97
N THR A 58 -16.00 68.42 -25.61
CA THR A 58 -14.61 68.59 -26.12
C THR A 58 -13.56 67.92 -25.21
N GLY A 59 -12.61 67.19 -25.82
CA GLY A 59 -11.18 67.24 -25.48
C GLY A 59 -10.60 66.37 -24.36
N GLY A 60 -9.95 65.27 -24.75
CA GLY A 60 -8.62 64.92 -24.20
C GLY A 60 -8.49 63.62 -23.38
N ILE A 61 -7.82 62.61 -23.97
CA ILE A 61 -6.81 61.67 -23.40
C ILE A 61 -7.19 60.95 -22.09
N ALA A 62 -7.11 59.64 -21.86
CA ALA A 62 -6.65 58.42 -22.51
C ALA A 62 -7.34 57.24 -21.76
N GLU A 63 -7.33 56.05 -22.35
CA GLU A 63 -6.87 54.78 -21.72
C GLU A 63 -7.61 53.53 -22.18
N VAL A 64 -6.78 52.61 -22.66
CA VAL A 64 -6.72 51.17 -22.36
C VAL A 64 -7.78 50.25 -22.99
N GLN A 65 -7.22 49.37 -23.83
CA GLN A 65 -7.82 48.32 -24.63
C GLN A 65 -8.44 47.22 -23.75
N ARG A 66 -9.69 46.84 -24.06
CA ARG A 66 -10.28 45.53 -23.69
C ARG A 66 -10.39 44.69 -24.95
N ASP A 67 -9.69 43.56 -24.95
CA ASP A 67 -9.77 42.55 -26.01
C ASP A 67 -10.85 41.49 -25.71
N LYS A 68 -11.38 40.90 -26.77
CA LYS A 68 -12.67 40.22 -26.90
C LYS A 68 -12.58 38.71 -26.67
N GLY A 69 -13.60 38.14 -26.01
CA GLY A 69 -13.89 36.70 -26.01
C GLY A 69 -15.32 36.43 -26.48
N LYS A 70 -15.46 35.74 -27.60
CA LYS A 70 -16.69 35.53 -28.41
C LYS A 70 -17.68 34.54 -27.78
N GLY A 71 -18.92 34.96 -27.56
CA GLY A 71 -20.09 34.07 -27.41
C GLY A 71 -20.83 33.95 -28.74
N LYS A 72 -21.05 32.73 -29.22
CA LYS A 72 -21.76 32.44 -30.48
C LYS A 72 -23.16 31.93 -30.13
N GLU A 73 -24.16 32.72 -30.49
CA GLU A 73 -25.60 32.45 -30.35
C GLU A 73 -26.01 31.14 -31.05
N ARG A 74 -26.98 30.44 -30.46
CA ARG A 74 -27.95 29.65 -31.21
C ARG A 74 -29.37 29.88 -30.69
N GLN A 75 -30.21 30.06 -31.69
CA GLN A 75 -31.59 30.55 -31.72
C GLN A 75 -32.58 29.47 -31.25
N ILE A 76 -33.63 29.94 -30.59
CA ILE A 76 -34.76 29.19 -30.06
C ILE A 76 -35.86 29.18 -31.13
N ASP A 77 -36.47 28.03 -31.41
CA ASP A 77 -37.82 27.94 -31.98
C ASP A 77 -38.62 26.85 -31.22
N LEU A 78 -39.87 27.18 -30.90
CA LEU A 78 -40.87 26.43 -30.11
C LEU A 78 -41.90 25.74 -31.05
N PRO A 79 -42.80 24.87 -30.53
CA PRO A 79 -43.22 23.63 -31.20
C PRO A 79 -44.61 23.68 -31.87
N MET A 80 -44.93 22.68 -32.70
CA MET A 80 -46.30 22.33 -33.07
C MET A 80 -46.46 20.80 -33.30
N GLU A 81 -47.67 20.32 -33.01
CA GLU A 81 -48.12 18.92 -32.81
C GLU A 81 -48.22 18.05 -34.08
N GLY A 82 -48.20 16.71 -33.91
CA GLY A 82 -48.65 15.74 -34.91
C GLY A 82 -48.11 14.30 -34.72
N GLU A 83 -49.01 13.32 -34.80
CA GLU A 83 -48.83 11.88 -34.48
C GLU A 83 -48.06 11.02 -35.51
N ASP A 84 -47.51 9.93 -34.98
CA ASP A 84 -47.29 8.57 -35.50
C ASP A 84 -46.14 8.20 -36.48
N ASP A 85 -45.69 6.96 -36.23
CA ASP A 85 -44.85 6.03 -36.99
C ASP A 85 -43.32 5.95 -36.72
N SER A 86 -42.87 4.72 -36.50
CA SER A 86 -41.48 4.28 -36.27
C SER A 86 -40.86 3.79 -37.59
N PRO A 87 -39.60 3.28 -37.66
CA PRO A 87 -38.38 3.52 -36.88
C PRO A 87 -37.19 3.94 -37.78
N MET A 88 -36.22 4.72 -37.30
CA MET A 88 -34.84 4.60 -37.80
C MET A 88 -33.78 5.14 -36.83
N SER A 89 -32.65 4.46 -36.88
CA SER A 89 -31.46 4.45 -36.02
C SER A 89 -30.58 5.71 -36.06
N ALA A 90 -30.21 6.24 -34.88
CA ALA A 90 -28.97 7.00 -34.63
C ALA A 90 -28.66 7.06 -33.10
N PRO A 91 -27.42 7.37 -32.68
CA PRO A 91 -26.74 6.67 -31.58
C PRO A 91 -27.08 7.19 -30.18
N SER A 92 -27.23 6.26 -29.23
CA SER A 92 -27.43 6.53 -27.82
C SER A 92 -26.18 7.16 -27.18
N THR A 93 -26.27 8.41 -26.76
CA THR A 93 -25.43 8.96 -25.69
C THR A 93 -25.71 8.16 -24.41
N GLN A 94 -24.74 7.35 -23.99
CA GLN A 94 -24.81 6.58 -22.75
C GLN A 94 -24.93 7.53 -21.55
N LEU A 95 -26.14 7.64 -21.01
CA LEU A 95 -26.39 8.10 -19.65
C LEU A 95 -25.55 7.22 -18.71
N LYS A 96 -24.50 7.79 -18.11
CA LYS A 96 -23.72 7.12 -17.06
C LYS A 96 -24.69 6.72 -15.95
N LYS A 97 -25.03 5.43 -15.86
CA LYS A 97 -25.84 4.88 -14.77
C LYS A 97 -25.23 5.34 -13.45
N LYS A 98 -25.99 6.12 -12.67
CA LYS A 98 -25.60 6.51 -11.30
C LYS A 98 -25.40 5.23 -10.48
N VAL A 99 -24.18 4.99 -10.04
CA VAL A 99 -23.83 3.82 -9.22
C VAL A 99 -24.48 3.98 -7.83
N LEU A 100 -25.28 3.00 -7.43
CA LEU A 100 -25.94 2.93 -6.12
C LEU A 100 -24.90 2.92 -4.98
N SER A 101 -25.24 3.50 -3.82
CA SER A 101 -24.32 3.63 -2.69
C SER A 101 -23.74 2.30 -2.20
N GLN A 102 -24.51 1.21 -2.30
CA GLN A 102 -24.07 -0.15 -1.97
C GLN A 102 -22.91 -0.67 -2.83
N HIS A 103 -22.69 -0.06 -4.00
CA HIS A 103 -21.57 -0.35 -4.90
C HIS A 103 -20.48 0.73 -4.86
N LYS A 104 -20.61 1.75 -3.99
CA LYS A 104 -19.60 2.78 -3.80
C LYS A 104 -18.64 2.36 -2.68
N VAL A 105 -17.39 2.13 -3.05
CA VAL A 105 -16.28 2.00 -2.10
C VAL A 105 -15.85 3.40 -1.67
N ARG A 106 -15.87 3.69 -0.36
CA ARG A 106 -15.56 5.01 0.20
C ARG A 106 -14.05 5.26 0.38
N THR A 107 -13.23 4.27 0.09
CA THR A 107 -11.78 4.28 0.33
C THR A 107 -11.07 4.00 -0.99
N SER A 108 -10.46 5.02 -1.58
CA SER A 108 -9.64 4.86 -2.78
C SER A 108 -8.25 4.35 -2.40
N LEU A 109 -7.66 3.51 -3.26
CA LEU A 109 -6.23 3.19 -3.26
C LEU A 109 -5.32 4.43 -3.27
N THR A 110 -5.85 5.56 -3.73
CA THR A 110 -5.15 6.84 -3.82
C THR A 110 -5.29 7.71 -2.56
N ASP A 111 -6.18 7.34 -1.64
CA ASP A 111 -6.44 8.15 -0.44
C ASP A 111 -5.29 7.94 0.55
N ARG A 112 -4.37 8.90 0.55
CA ARG A 112 -3.19 8.88 1.41
C ARG A 112 -3.58 9.18 2.85
N THR A 113 -3.17 8.34 3.79
CA THR A 113 -3.22 8.63 5.22
C THR A 113 -2.02 9.50 5.61
N LEU A 114 -2.21 10.42 6.56
CA LEU A 114 -1.10 11.24 7.10
C LEU A 114 0.01 10.35 7.67
N ASP A 115 -0.36 9.21 8.24
CA ASP A 115 0.57 8.23 8.81
C ASP A 115 1.57 7.68 7.78
N SER A 116 1.21 7.62 6.49
CA SER A 116 2.12 7.15 5.43
C SER A 116 3.32 8.08 5.19
N MET A 117 3.26 9.34 5.65
CA MET A 117 4.33 10.32 5.45
C MET A 117 5.43 10.26 6.53
N PHE A 118 5.19 9.54 7.63
CA PHE A 118 6.11 9.47 8.77
C PHE A 118 6.49 8.00 9.02
N PRO A 119 7.65 7.53 8.52
CA PRO A 119 8.14 6.20 8.81
C PRO A 119 8.30 5.99 10.33
N VAL A 120 7.63 4.99 10.86
CA VAL A 120 7.84 4.53 12.24
C VAL A 120 9.00 3.53 12.21
N ILE A 121 10.19 4.01 12.56
CA ILE A 121 11.43 3.21 12.58
C ILE A 121 11.48 2.43 13.89
N SER A 122 11.79 1.14 13.82
CA SER A 122 11.99 0.32 15.02
C SER A 122 13.10 0.88 15.90
N PRO A 123 12.96 0.88 17.25
CA PRO A 123 13.99 1.40 18.15
C PRO A 123 15.38 0.78 17.92
N SER A 124 15.42 -0.52 17.58
CA SER A 124 16.63 -1.28 17.22
C SER A 124 17.35 -0.80 15.96
N GLN A 125 16.73 0.08 15.17
CA GLN A 125 17.27 0.63 13.92
C GLN A 125 17.67 2.11 14.06
N GLN A 126 17.53 2.70 15.24
CA GLN A 126 18.02 4.06 15.48
C GLN A 126 19.56 4.06 15.48
N PRO A 127 20.20 4.92 14.66
CA PRO A 127 21.64 5.12 14.79
C PRO A 127 21.92 5.69 16.19
N GLY A 128 22.79 5.01 16.95
CA GLY A 128 23.09 5.31 18.34
C GLY A 128 23.40 6.78 18.57
N SER A 129 22.67 7.41 19.48
CA SER A 129 22.92 8.76 19.95
C SER A 129 24.04 8.74 20.99
N ASP A 130 25.30 8.75 20.55
CA ASP A 130 26.45 9.03 21.41
C ASP A 130 27.49 9.89 20.69
N ALA A 131 27.40 11.21 20.90
CA ALA A 131 28.52 12.13 21.11
C ALA A 131 28.03 13.58 21.08
N ALA A 132 28.00 14.22 22.25
CA ALA A 132 27.85 15.67 22.37
C ALA A 132 29.11 16.42 21.88
N THR A 133 28.88 17.66 21.44
CA THR A 133 29.83 18.76 21.21
C THR A 133 30.84 18.64 20.07
N GLY A 134 30.55 19.35 18.97
CA GLY A 134 31.52 19.62 17.90
C GLY A 134 30.92 20.41 16.75
N THR A 135 30.83 21.73 16.90
CA THR A 135 30.46 22.68 15.84
C THR A 135 31.32 22.46 14.60
N THR A 136 30.77 21.79 13.59
CA THR A 136 31.27 21.90 12.21
C THR A 136 30.10 21.89 11.25
N ASN A 137 29.97 23.00 10.52
CA ASN A 137 29.08 23.17 9.38
C ASN A 137 29.33 22.03 8.37
N ARG A 138 28.44 21.03 8.36
CA ARG A 138 28.17 20.23 7.18
C ARG A 138 26.79 20.62 6.70
N THR A 139 26.75 21.22 5.52
CA THR A 139 25.57 21.50 4.73
C THR A 139 24.66 20.27 4.71
N ALA A 140 23.65 20.30 5.57
CA ALA A 140 22.48 19.46 5.45
C ALA A 140 21.79 19.87 4.15
N GLN A 141 22.05 19.13 3.08
CA GLN A 141 21.06 19.04 2.01
C GLN A 141 19.80 18.48 2.65
N GLU A 142 18.78 19.33 2.74
CA GLU A 142 17.43 18.98 3.12
C GLU A 142 16.98 17.75 2.33
N ALA A 143 17.04 16.59 2.97
CA ALA A 143 16.27 15.45 2.55
C ALA A 143 14.81 15.82 2.85
N THR A 144 14.10 16.33 1.85
CA THR A 144 12.64 16.35 1.85
C THR A 144 12.14 14.97 2.32
N PRO A 145 11.20 14.87 3.28
CA PRO A 145 10.63 13.60 3.70
C PRO A 145 9.78 13.04 2.54
N GLY A 146 10.46 12.34 1.64
CA GLY A 146 9.84 11.62 0.54
C GLY A 146 9.39 10.27 1.05
N THR A 147 8.09 9.99 0.93
CA THR A 147 7.46 8.69 1.15
C THR A 147 8.30 7.52 0.61
N PRO A 148 8.32 6.34 1.25
CA PRO A 148 8.88 5.13 0.67
C PRO A 148 8.01 4.70 -0.52
N ARG A 149 8.21 5.32 -1.67
CA ARG A 149 7.70 4.76 -2.92
C ARG A 149 8.49 3.49 -3.13
N VAL A 150 7.80 2.35 -3.18
CA VAL A 150 8.39 1.07 -3.58
C VAL A 150 9.05 1.28 -4.94
N ARG A 151 10.36 1.54 -4.93
CA ARG A 151 11.16 1.72 -6.14
C ARG A 151 10.99 0.47 -6.98
N GLU A 152 10.99 0.65 -8.29
CA GLU A 152 10.83 -0.48 -9.19
C GLU A 152 11.98 -1.48 -8.98
N ILE A 153 11.63 -2.70 -8.60
CA ILE A 153 12.54 -3.83 -8.47
C ILE A 153 12.58 -4.47 -9.85
N LYS A 154 13.69 -4.31 -10.55
CA LYS A 154 13.89 -4.95 -11.86
C LYS A 154 14.18 -6.44 -11.66
N GLU A 155 13.78 -7.23 -12.64
CA GLU A 155 14.19 -8.64 -12.68
C GLU A 155 15.66 -8.71 -13.08
N SER A 156 16.47 -9.46 -12.33
CA SER A 156 17.89 -9.64 -12.58
C SER A 156 18.14 -10.53 -13.80
N GLU A 157 19.23 -10.26 -14.50
CA GLU A 157 19.70 -11.12 -15.60
C GLU A 157 20.28 -12.41 -15.01
N CYS A 158 19.68 -13.55 -15.35
CA CYS A 158 20.12 -14.86 -14.89
C CYS A 158 20.08 -15.87 -16.04
N PHE A 159 21.22 -16.51 -16.30
CA PHE A 159 21.37 -17.49 -17.37
C PHE A 159 21.15 -18.94 -16.90
N LEU A 160 21.07 -19.18 -15.59
CA LEU A 160 20.85 -20.50 -15.01
C LEU A 160 19.44 -21.00 -15.36
N THR A 161 19.36 -22.20 -15.93
CA THR A 161 18.06 -22.82 -16.29
C THR A 161 17.22 -23.10 -15.07
N SER A 162 17.83 -23.48 -13.95
CA SER A 162 17.17 -23.70 -12.65
C SER A 162 16.32 -22.50 -12.22
N VAL A 163 16.92 -21.31 -12.17
CA VAL A 163 16.25 -20.06 -11.77
C VAL A 163 15.19 -19.64 -12.79
N ARG A 164 15.48 -19.79 -14.09
CA ARG A 164 14.49 -19.48 -15.15
C ARG A 164 13.27 -20.39 -15.05
N ASP A 165 13.46 -21.67 -14.76
CA ASP A 165 12.37 -22.63 -14.57
C ASP A 165 11.55 -22.30 -13.33
N LEU A 166 12.18 -21.90 -12.22
CA LEU A 166 11.48 -21.46 -11.01
C LEU A 166 10.64 -20.19 -11.26
N ARG A 167 11.20 -19.19 -11.95
CA ARG A 167 10.45 -17.99 -12.38
C ARG A 167 9.25 -18.34 -13.25
N GLN A 168 9.41 -19.28 -14.18
CA GLN A 168 8.30 -19.76 -15.01
C GLN A 168 7.26 -20.54 -14.20
N ALA A 169 7.67 -21.33 -13.21
CA ALA A 169 6.77 -22.09 -12.34
C ALA A 169 5.83 -21.15 -11.57
N VAL A 170 6.36 -20.04 -11.02
CA VAL A 170 5.55 -19.00 -10.36
C VAL A 170 4.48 -18.44 -11.31
N LEU A 171 4.86 -18.08 -12.54
CA LEU A 171 3.92 -17.54 -13.53
C LEU A 171 2.85 -18.55 -13.96
N LYS A 172 3.21 -19.84 -14.05
CA LYS A 172 2.28 -20.94 -14.36
C LYS A 172 1.27 -21.16 -13.23
N GLY A 173 1.69 -20.98 -11.98
CA GLY A 173 0.84 -21.15 -10.79
C GLY A 173 -0.15 -19.99 -10.55
N ARG A 174 -0.03 -18.88 -11.28
CA ARG A 174 -0.81 -17.64 -11.07
C ARG A 174 -2.32 -17.87 -11.08
N HIS A 175 -2.98 -17.44 -10.01
CA HIS A 175 -4.44 -17.40 -9.93
C HIS A 175 -5.00 -16.01 -10.33
N ARG A 176 -5.75 -15.95 -11.44
CA ARG A 176 -6.22 -14.68 -12.04
C ARG A 176 -7.10 -13.84 -11.12
N ARG A 177 -8.13 -14.43 -10.50
CA ARG A 177 -9.07 -13.70 -9.62
C ARG A 177 -8.37 -13.18 -8.36
N LEU A 178 -7.49 -13.99 -7.77
CA LEU A 178 -6.73 -13.57 -6.59
C LEU A 178 -5.72 -12.47 -6.94
N SER A 179 -5.09 -12.55 -8.11
CA SER A 179 -4.22 -11.48 -8.61
C SER A 179 -4.96 -10.14 -8.71
N GLU A 180 -6.20 -10.14 -9.19
CA GLU A 180 -7.00 -8.92 -9.28
C GLU A 180 -7.38 -8.38 -7.89
N ILE A 181 -7.83 -9.25 -6.98
CA ILE A 181 -8.14 -8.88 -5.59
C ILE A 181 -6.92 -8.22 -4.94
N VAL A 182 -5.76 -8.88 -5.03
CA VAL A 182 -4.51 -8.41 -4.42
C VAL A 182 -3.96 -7.16 -5.10
N GLN A 183 -4.09 -7.00 -6.42
CA GLN A 183 -3.57 -5.82 -7.10
C GLN A 183 -4.42 -4.57 -6.84
N LYS A 184 -5.73 -4.74 -6.66
CA LYS A 184 -6.70 -3.63 -6.54
C LYS A 184 -7.34 -3.56 -5.14
N HIS A 185 -6.75 -4.18 -4.13
CA HIS A 185 -7.29 -4.15 -2.77
C HIS A 185 -7.18 -2.76 -2.17
N THR A 186 -8.14 -2.37 -1.35
CA THR A 186 -7.97 -1.33 -0.36
C THR A 186 -7.66 -1.99 0.98
N PHE A 187 -6.55 -1.60 1.60
CA PHE A 187 -6.22 -2.06 2.94
C PHE A 187 -7.20 -1.48 3.97
N VAL A 188 -7.84 -2.33 4.76
CA VAL A 188 -8.82 -1.90 5.78
C VAL A 188 -8.17 -1.83 7.16
N GLY A 189 -7.42 -2.86 7.55
CA GLY A 189 -6.77 -2.90 8.86
C GLY A 189 -6.19 -4.26 9.22
N ILE A 190 -5.41 -4.29 10.30
CA ILE A 190 -4.84 -5.53 10.86
C ILE A 190 -5.83 -6.06 11.92
N VAL A 191 -6.20 -7.33 11.81
CA VAL A 191 -7.10 -7.99 12.77
C VAL A 191 -6.30 -8.55 13.93
N ASP A 192 -5.24 -9.29 13.61
CA ASP A 192 -4.38 -9.95 14.60
C ASP A 192 -2.96 -10.00 14.05
N VAL A 193 -2.03 -9.38 14.77
CA VAL A 193 -0.60 -9.37 14.41
C VAL A 193 0.02 -10.75 14.65
N ASN A 194 -0.35 -11.42 15.74
CA ASN A 194 0.23 -12.71 16.14
C ASN A 194 -0.17 -13.83 15.17
N ARG A 195 -1.41 -13.78 14.66
CA ARG A 195 -1.90 -14.75 13.66
C ARG A 195 -1.67 -14.30 12.21
N CYS A 196 -0.97 -13.18 12.03
CA CYS A 196 -0.76 -12.56 10.73
C CYS A 196 -2.05 -12.33 9.91
N LEU A 197 -3.13 -11.86 10.55
CA LEU A 197 -4.43 -11.65 9.90
C LEU A 197 -4.69 -10.17 9.59
N SER A 198 -5.15 -9.88 8.38
CA SER A 198 -5.55 -8.54 7.94
C SER A 198 -6.80 -8.55 7.08
N LEU A 199 -7.46 -7.39 7.03
CA LEU A 199 -8.66 -7.18 6.21
C LEU A 199 -8.31 -6.37 4.97
N LEU A 200 -8.73 -6.91 3.83
CA LEU A 200 -8.66 -6.28 2.53
C LEU A 200 -10.07 -6.11 1.98
N GLN A 201 -10.36 -4.93 1.46
CA GLN A 201 -11.58 -4.70 0.69
C GLN A 201 -11.23 -4.73 -0.79
N HIS A 202 -11.98 -5.50 -1.58
CA HIS A 202 -11.93 -5.40 -3.03
C HIS A 202 -13.35 -5.34 -3.58
N SER A 203 -13.64 -4.27 -4.33
CA SER A 203 -14.99 -3.97 -4.78
C SER A 203 -15.98 -3.94 -3.60
N THR A 204 -17.04 -4.74 -3.63
CA THR A 204 -18.07 -4.81 -2.58
C THR A 204 -17.78 -5.86 -1.52
N GLU A 205 -16.68 -6.59 -1.63
CA GLU A 205 -16.38 -7.74 -0.77
C GLU A 205 -15.26 -7.42 0.20
N LEU A 206 -15.41 -7.91 1.43
CA LEU A 206 -14.41 -7.83 2.49
C LEU A 206 -13.78 -9.21 2.66
N TYR A 207 -12.45 -9.24 2.64
CA TYR A 207 -11.64 -10.44 2.71
C TYR A 207 -10.77 -10.40 3.96
N LEU A 208 -10.79 -11.48 4.73
CA LEU A 208 -9.79 -11.78 5.74
C LEU A 208 -8.66 -12.56 5.07
N VAL A 209 -7.45 -12.06 5.18
CA VAL A 209 -6.25 -12.66 4.58
C VAL A 209 -5.20 -12.93 5.64
N ASN A 210 -4.51 -14.07 5.50
CA ASN A 210 -3.26 -14.32 6.20
C ASN A 210 -2.13 -13.58 5.48
N HIS A 211 -1.80 -12.38 5.96
CA HIS A 211 -0.72 -11.59 5.38
C HIS A 211 0.64 -12.26 5.56
N GLY A 212 0.82 -13.16 6.53
CA GLY A 212 2.04 -13.93 6.70
C GLY A 212 2.32 -14.78 5.46
N ALA A 213 1.35 -15.59 5.06
CA ALA A 213 1.44 -16.42 3.85
C ALA A 213 1.57 -15.58 2.56
N LEU A 214 0.86 -14.45 2.45
CA LEU A 214 1.02 -13.54 1.31
C LEU A 214 2.43 -12.97 1.23
N THR A 215 3.01 -12.57 2.37
CA THR A 215 4.35 -11.99 2.44
C THR A 215 5.43 -13.03 2.22
N GLU A 216 5.27 -14.25 2.73
CA GLU A 216 6.19 -15.36 2.44
C GLU A 216 6.28 -15.59 0.93
N GLU A 217 5.13 -15.73 0.25
CA GLU A 217 5.12 -15.92 -1.20
C GLU A 217 5.68 -14.69 -1.94
N LEU A 218 5.42 -13.47 -1.45
CA LEU A 218 6.02 -12.25 -1.99
C LEU A 218 7.55 -12.29 -1.89
N PHE A 219 8.11 -12.60 -0.72
CA PHE A 219 9.55 -12.58 -0.51
C PHE A 219 10.27 -13.70 -1.28
N TYR A 220 9.64 -14.86 -1.43
CA TYR A 220 10.11 -15.92 -2.32
C TYR A 220 10.23 -15.40 -3.76
N GLN A 221 9.18 -14.73 -4.27
CA GLN A 221 9.17 -14.17 -5.62
C GLN A 221 10.15 -13.01 -5.78
N LEU A 222 10.31 -12.15 -4.77
CA LEU A 222 11.30 -11.08 -4.78
C LEU A 222 12.73 -11.62 -4.76
N GLY A 223 12.97 -12.71 -4.04
CA GLY A 223 14.24 -13.43 -4.04
C GLY A 223 14.57 -14.03 -5.42
N LEU A 224 13.61 -14.70 -6.05
CA LEU A 224 13.78 -15.20 -7.43
C LEU A 224 14.01 -14.06 -8.43
N ARG A 225 13.29 -12.95 -8.28
CA ARG A 225 13.38 -11.79 -9.16
C ARG A 225 14.73 -11.09 -9.07
N GLN A 226 15.34 -11.04 -7.89
CA GLN A 226 16.61 -10.36 -7.62
C GLN A 226 17.81 -11.31 -7.48
N PHE A 227 17.64 -12.58 -7.86
CA PHE A 227 18.69 -13.61 -7.74
C PHE A 227 20.01 -13.13 -8.36
N GLY A 228 21.11 -13.19 -7.59
CA GLY A 228 22.43 -12.71 -8.01
C GLY A 228 22.65 -11.19 -7.98
N ASP A 229 21.62 -10.38 -7.75
CA ASP A 229 21.71 -8.91 -7.71
C ASP A 229 20.88 -8.33 -6.55
N MET A 230 20.91 -9.01 -5.40
CA MET A 230 20.21 -8.54 -4.20
C MET A 230 21.00 -7.44 -3.51
N SER A 231 20.31 -6.37 -3.09
CA SER A 231 20.90 -5.40 -2.16
C SER A 231 21.19 -6.05 -0.81
N ARG A 232 22.03 -5.44 0.02
CA ARG A 232 22.41 -5.96 1.33
C ARG A 232 22.40 -4.88 2.40
N PHE A 233 21.98 -5.21 3.60
CA PHE A 233 22.17 -4.38 4.79
C PHE A 233 23.16 -5.05 5.74
N LYS A 234 23.97 -4.23 6.40
CA LYS A 234 25.04 -4.71 7.29
C LYS A 234 24.50 -4.88 8.70
N LEU A 235 24.99 -5.90 9.38
CA LEU A 235 24.78 -6.09 10.82
C LEU A 235 25.99 -5.50 11.55
N ASP A 236 25.73 -4.60 12.50
CA ASP A 236 26.74 -3.98 13.34
C ASP A 236 26.25 -3.95 14.80
N PRO A 237 26.84 -4.74 15.71
CA PRO A 237 27.98 -5.65 15.50
C PRO A 237 27.59 -6.90 14.69
N ALA A 238 28.55 -7.49 13.96
CA ALA A 238 28.35 -8.72 13.21
C ALA A 238 28.26 -9.94 14.16
N PRO A 239 27.11 -10.65 14.23
CA PRO A 239 26.96 -11.75 15.16
C PRO A 239 27.65 -13.04 14.67
N SER A 240 28.07 -13.87 15.63
CA SER A 240 28.65 -15.19 15.38
C SER A 240 27.58 -16.18 14.92
N VAL A 241 27.79 -16.83 13.77
CA VAL A 241 26.92 -17.89 13.24
C VAL A 241 26.77 -19.02 14.26
N ARG A 242 27.88 -19.44 14.88
CA ARG A 242 27.89 -20.52 15.88
C ARG A 242 26.98 -20.18 17.06
N THR A 243 27.13 -18.99 17.62
CA THR A 243 26.36 -18.54 18.78
C THR A 243 24.86 -18.42 18.45
N LEU A 244 24.53 -17.93 17.25
CA LEU A 244 23.15 -17.86 16.79
C LEU A 244 22.51 -19.25 16.60
N VAL A 245 23.25 -20.20 16.03
CA VAL A 245 22.76 -21.58 15.84
C VAL A 245 22.60 -22.30 17.18
N GLU A 246 23.55 -22.12 18.12
CA GLU A 246 23.44 -22.63 19.49
C GLU A 246 22.19 -22.08 20.20
N LEU A 247 21.95 -20.77 20.11
CA LEU A 247 20.77 -20.13 20.68
C LEU A 247 19.46 -20.70 20.13
N ALA A 248 19.39 -20.94 18.82
CA ALA A 248 18.21 -21.52 18.18
C ALA A 248 17.95 -22.97 18.63
N ILE A 249 19.01 -23.77 18.75
CA ILE A 249 18.94 -25.17 19.18
C ILE A 249 18.50 -25.28 20.64
N ASP A 250 18.90 -24.34 21.48
CA ASP A 250 18.48 -24.29 22.88
C ASP A 250 17.04 -23.81 23.06
N ALA A 251 16.54 -22.97 22.16
CA ALA A 251 15.17 -22.49 22.18
C ALA A 251 14.14 -23.47 21.60
N GLU A 252 14.54 -24.37 20.68
CA GLU A 252 13.63 -25.29 19.97
C GLU A 252 13.32 -26.59 20.75
N PRO A 253 12.05 -26.83 21.14
CA PRO A 253 11.63 -28.07 21.77
C PRO A 253 11.49 -29.20 20.73
N GLY A 254 12.60 -29.81 20.33
CA GLY A 254 12.59 -30.90 19.35
C GLY A 254 13.93 -31.55 19.08
N THR A 255 15.03 -30.87 19.43
CA THR A 255 16.40 -31.32 19.23
C THR A 255 16.79 -32.53 20.09
N GLU A 256 15.96 -32.91 21.06
CA GLU A 256 16.13 -34.13 21.86
C GLU A 256 15.73 -35.40 21.10
N ARG A 257 15.00 -35.28 19.97
CA ARG A 257 14.56 -36.43 19.16
C ARG A 257 15.60 -36.87 18.13
N SER A 258 16.65 -36.08 17.90
CA SER A 258 17.72 -36.44 16.99
C SER A 258 18.70 -37.40 17.66
N SER A 259 19.25 -38.33 16.88
CA SER A 259 20.30 -39.26 17.32
C SER A 259 21.67 -38.58 17.54
N MET A 260 21.79 -37.31 17.19
CA MET A 260 23.04 -36.53 17.27
C MET A 260 23.00 -35.60 18.47
N SER A 261 24.17 -35.35 19.06
CA SER A 261 24.32 -34.37 20.13
C SER A 261 24.12 -32.94 19.61
N LYS A 262 23.69 -32.02 20.49
CA LYS A 262 23.50 -30.60 20.15
C LYS A 262 24.76 -30.00 19.51
N SER A 263 25.93 -30.30 20.06
CA SER A 263 27.21 -29.79 19.54
C SER A 263 27.52 -30.32 18.13
N GLU A 264 27.27 -31.60 17.85
CA GLU A 264 27.48 -32.15 16.50
C GLU A 264 26.52 -31.52 15.47
N ILE A 265 25.29 -31.20 15.87
CA ILE A 265 24.33 -30.50 15.01
C ILE A 265 24.84 -29.09 14.68
N VAL A 266 25.29 -28.34 15.70
CA VAL A 266 25.89 -27.00 15.51
C VAL A 266 27.07 -27.09 14.55
N GLU A 267 28.03 -27.99 14.79
CA GLU A 267 29.20 -28.14 13.93
C GLU A 267 28.81 -28.43 12.49
N ARG A 268 27.86 -29.35 12.27
CA ARG A 268 27.43 -29.74 10.92
C ARG A 268 26.76 -28.58 10.17
N ILE A 269 25.93 -27.79 10.86
CA ILE A 269 25.27 -26.62 10.26
C ILE A 269 26.32 -25.56 9.92
N VAL A 270 27.21 -25.23 10.86
CA VAL A 270 28.26 -24.22 10.67
C VAL A 270 29.20 -24.62 9.54
N ASP A 271 29.63 -25.88 9.49
CA ASP A 271 30.52 -26.39 8.44
C ASP A 271 29.85 -26.35 7.05
N THR A 272 28.56 -26.69 6.97
CA THR A 272 27.78 -26.61 5.72
C THR A 272 27.71 -25.17 5.21
N MET A 273 27.44 -24.21 6.11
CA MET A 273 27.39 -22.79 5.77
C MET A 273 28.76 -22.24 5.37
N MET A 274 29.82 -22.65 6.08
CA MET A 274 31.19 -22.22 5.80
C MET A 274 31.70 -22.71 4.46
N THR A 275 31.46 -23.98 4.15
CA THR A 275 31.82 -24.59 2.87
C THR A 275 31.16 -23.87 1.69
N ARG A 276 29.96 -23.29 1.90
CA ARG A 276 29.13 -22.67 0.85
C ARG A 276 29.07 -21.14 0.90
N ARG A 277 29.85 -20.51 1.79
CA ARG A 277 29.81 -19.06 2.06
C ARG A 277 30.03 -18.19 0.81
N GLU A 278 30.79 -18.68 -0.18
CA GLU A 278 31.05 -17.93 -1.41
C GLU A 278 29.83 -17.91 -2.32
N MET A 279 29.18 -19.07 -2.49
CA MET A 279 27.91 -19.18 -3.22
C MET A 279 26.80 -18.35 -2.57
N LEU A 280 26.69 -18.41 -1.23
CA LEU A 280 25.72 -17.61 -0.48
C LEU A 280 25.92 -16.10 -0.66
N ARG A 281 27.17 -15.66 -0.75
CA ARG A 281 27.54 -14.27 -0.99
C ARG A 281 27.18 -13.83 -2.41
N GLU A 282 27.47 -14.66 -3.40
CA GLU A 282 27.28 -14.33 -4.81
C GLU A 282 25.81 -14.32 -5.21
N TYR A 283 25.04 -15.36 -4.86
CA TYR A 283 23.66 -15.50 -5.33
C TYR A 283 22.62 -14.84 -4.43
N PHE A 284 22.86 -14.83 -3.11
CA PHE A 284 21.88 -14.40 -2.12
C PHE A 284 22.32 -13.20 -1.30
N SER A 285 23.49 -12.60 -1.59
CA SER A 285 24.03 -11.46 -0.84
C SER A 285 24.15 -11.69 0.68
N LEU A 286 24.18 -12.96 1.12
CA LEU A 286 24.39 -13.38 2.50
C LEU A 286 25.91 -13.49 2.75
N CYS A 287 26.48 -12.52 3.46
CA CYS A 287 27.93 -12.45 3.65
C CYS A 287 28.34 -13.00 5.02
N ILE A 288 29.03 -14.14 4.99
CA ILE A 288 29.67 -14.74 6.16
C ILE A 288 31.19 -14.60 6.01
N THR A 289 31.86 -14.06 7.03
CA THR A 289 33.32 -13.90 7.06
C THR A 289 34.03 -15.25 7.26
N SER A 290 35.33 -15.30 7.01
CA SER A 290 36.15 -16.49 7.33
C SER A 290 36.07 -16.89 8.81
N ASP A 291 35.81 -15.91 9.68
CA ASP A 291 35.87 -16.07 11.13
C ASP A 291 34.52 -16.50 11.73
N GLY A 292 33.48 -16.71 10.92
CA GLY A 292 32.17 -17.13 11.45
C GLY A 292 31.21 -16.00 11.77
N LEU A 293 31.43 -14.79 11.26
CA LEU A 293 30.56 -13.65 11.54
C LEU A 293 29.63 -13.34 10.37
N VAL A 294 28.35 -13.09 10.66
CA VAL A 294 27.35 -12.65 9.67
C VAL A 294 27.50 -11.14 9.47
N GLN A 295 28.16 -10.74 8.38
CA GLN A 295 28.42 -9.33 8.10
C GLN A 295 27.22 -8.62 7.46
N SER A 296 26.49 -9.31 6.59
CA SER A 296 25.34 -8.74 5.91
C SER A 296 24.31 -9.78 5.52
N LEU A 297 23.06 -9.35 5.49
CA LEU A 297 21.92 -10.11 4.98
C LEU A 297 21.44 -9.52 3.65
N PRO A 298 20.81 -10.33 2.77
CA PRO A 298 20.05 -9.78 1.64
C PRO A 298 19.05 -8.75 2.13
N MET A 299 18.70 -7.78 1.28
CA MET A 299 17.63 -6.79 1.47
C MET A 299 16.65 -6.95 0.30
N LEU A 300 15.54 -7.68 0.52
CA LEU A 300 14.60 -8.01 -0.55
C LEU A 300 13.66 -6.85 -0.92
N LEU A 301 13.37 -5.98 0.04
CA LEU A 301 12.48 -4.83 -0.11
C LEU A 301 13.09 -3.63 0.62
N ARG A 302 13.11 -2.47 -0.04
CA ARG A 302 13.60 -1.23 0.59
C ARG A 302 12.66 -0.80 1.69
N ASP A 303 13.22 -0.20 2.73
CA ASP A 303 12.47 0.32 3.88
C ASP A 303 11.70 -0.78 4.65
N TYR A 304 12.07 -2.05 4.43
CA TYR A 304 11.62 -3.20 5.20
C TYR A 304 12.83 -3.93 5.78
N THR A 305 12.78 -4.17 7.09
CA THR A 305 13.77 -4.97 7.79
C THR A 305 13.01 -6.08 8.52
N PRO A 306 13.37 -7.35 8.30
CA PRO A 306 12.72 -8.45 8.98
C PRO A 306 13.04 -8.43 10.49
N ASN A 307 12.24 -9.15 11.28
CA ASN A 307 12.55 -9.33 12.69
C ASN A 307 13.86 -10.13 12.84
N LEU A 308 14.92 -9.47 13.33
CA LEU A 308 16.24 -10.05 13.49
C LEU A 308 16.30 -11.09 14.62
N ASP A 309 15.33 -11.11 15.53
CA ASP A 309 15.22 -12.17 16.54
C ASP A 309 15.00 -13.55 15.90
N LYS A 310 14.52 -13.59 14.64
CA LYS A 310 14.34 -14.82 13.86
C LYS A 310 15.62 -15.31 13.20
N LEU A 311 16.69 -14.51 13.24
CA LEU A 311 17.97 -14.85 12.61
C LEU A 311 18.58 -16.16 13.14
N PRO A 312 18.62 -16.44 14.47
CA PRO A 312 18.97 -17.74 15.00
C PRO A 312 18.22 -18.90 14.34
N LEU A 313 16.89 -18.83 14.32
CA LEU A 313 16.02 -19.87 13.77
C LEU A 313 16.27 -20.06 12.26
N PHE A 314 16.40 -18.96 11.52
CA PHE A 314 16.74 -19.00 10.09
C PHE A 314 18.05 -19.75 9.84
N LEU A 315 19.14 -19.38 10.53
CA LEU A 315 20.45 -20.02 10.32
C LEU A 315 20.44 -21.50 10.69
N MET A 316 19.73 -21.88 11.75
CA MET A 316 19.58 -23.28 12.14
C MET A 316 18.83 -24.08 11.07
N ARG A 317 17.76 -23.53 10.51
CA ARG A 317 16.93 -24.18 9.48
C ARG A 317 17.66 -24.38 8.15
N LEU A 318 18.64 -23.54 7.82
CA LEU A 318 19.47 -23.70 6.61
C LEU A 318 20.21 -25.04 6.56
N GLY A 319 20.49 -25.68 7.69
CA GLY A 319 21.10 -27.01 7.71
C GLY A 319 20.18 -28.10 7.16
N PRO A 320 19.07 -28.42 7.86
CA PRO A 320 18.21 -29.54 7.51
C PRO A 320 17.15 -29.25 6.43
N GLN A 321 16.73 -27.99 6.24
CA GLN A 321 15.61 -27.66 5.33
C GLN A 321 16.06 -27.39 3.89
N VAL A 322 17.33 -27.05 3.68
CA VAL A 322 17.86 -26.73 2.35
C VAL A 322 18.44 -27.98 1.70
N ASP A 323 17.93 -28.32 0.52
CA ASP A 323 18.52 -29.40 -0.28
C ASP A 323 19.79 -28.90 -0.97
N TRP A 324 20.90 -29.14 -0.30
CA TRP A 324 22.23 -28.77 -0.73
C TRP A 324 22.81 -29.62 -1.86
N THR A 325 22.10 -30.64 -2.36
CA THR A 325 22.61 -31.61 -3.36
C THR A 325 22.22 -31.26 -4.79
N SER A 326 20.98 -30.80 -5.01
CA SER A 326 20.44 -30.44 -6.33
C SER A 326 20.44 -28.93 -6.50
N GLU A 327 20.96 -28.42 -7.63
CA GLU A 327 21.03 -26.96 -7.88
C GLU A 327 19.66 -26.28 -7.77
N LYS A 328 18.66 -26.83 -8.46
CA LYS A 328 17.31 -26.24 -8.50
C LYS A 328 16.63 -26.30 -7.13
N GLU A 329 16.66 -27.46 -6.48
CA GLU A 329 16.05 -27.64 -5.16
C GLU A 329 16.77 -26.82 -4.09
N CYS A 330 18.09 -26.67 -4.19
CA CYS A 330 18.89 -25.80 -3.32
C CYS A 330 18.40 -24.36 -3.40
N PHE A 331 18.24 -23.81 -4.61
CA PHE A 331 17.78 -22.44 -4.79
C PHE A 331 16.33 -22.26 -4.33
N GLU A 332 15.46 -23.22 -4.65
CA GLU A 332 14.06 -23.18 -4.22
C GLU A 332 13.94 -23.22 -2.70
N THR A 333 14.50 -24.23 -2.05
CA THR A 333 14.41 -24.43 -0.60
C THR A 333 15.10 -23.32 0.17
N PHE A 334 16.27 -22.85 -0.27
CA PHE A 334 16.93 -21.69 0.36
C PHE A 334 16.08 -20.42 0.27
N LEU A 335 15.51 -20.12 -0.91
CA LEU A 335 14.67 -18.93 -1.06
C LEU A 335 13.36 -19.03 -0.27
N ARG A 336 12.83 -20.24 -0.06
CA ARG A 336 11.68 -20.47 0.84
C ARG A 336 12.03 -20.20 2.29
N GLU A 337 13.18 -20.68 2.77
CA GLU A 337 13.67 -20.38 4.12
C GLU A 337 13.98 -18.89 4.31
N LEU A 338 14.56 -18.25 3.28
CA LEU A 338 14.77 -16.81 3.28
C LEU A 338 13.44 -16.05 3.33
N ALA A 339 12.44 -16.50 2.58
CA ALA A 339 11.11 -15.90 2.60
C ALA A 339 10.44 -16.02 3.97
N TYR A 340 10.54 -17.19 4.61
CA TYR A 340 10.03 -17.45 5.95
C TYR A 340 10.68 -16.54 7.01
N PHE A 341 12.00 -16.34 6.93
CA PHE A 341 12.71 -15.36 7.77
C PHE A 341 12.14 -13.95 7.60
N TYR A 342 11.73 -13.59 6.40
CA TYR A 342 11.22 -12.26 6.06
C TYR A 342 9.75 -11.99 6.41
N VAL A 343 8.98 -13.00 6.84
CA VAL A 343 7.58 -12.81 7.25
C VAL A 343 7.51 -11.90 8.50
N PRO A 344 6.55 -10.97 8.63
CA PRO A 344 6.41 -10.09 9.80
C PRO A 344 5.81 -10.79 11.05
N GLU A 345 6.02 -12.09 11.20
CA GLU A 345 5.48 -12.89 12.31
C GLU A 345 6.28 -12.68 13.61
N PRO A 346 5.62 -12.42 14.75
CA PRO A 346 6.28 -12.36 16.05
C PRO A 346 6.64 -13.77 16.55
N LEU A 347 7.86 -13.93 17.08
CA LEU A 347 8.39 -15.23 17.59
C LEU A 347 7.68 -15.78 18.82
N SER A 348 6.99 -14.91 19.55
CA SER A 348 6.18 -15.29 20.69
C SER A 348 4.87 -14.53 20.60
N PRO A 349 3.74 -15.14 20.99
CA PRO A 349 2.49 -14.41 21.10
C PRO A 349 2.73 -13.28 22.09
N VAL A 350 2.86 -12.06 21.57
CA VAL A 350 3.27 -10.92 22.38
C VAL A 350 2.16 -10.72 23.42
N PRO A 351 2.45 -10.87 24.74
CA PRO A 351 1.51 -10.42 25.76
C PRO A 351 1.21 -8.94 25.56
N GLU A 352 0.16 -8.41 26.18
CA GLU A 352 -0.09 -6.97 26.15
C GLU A 352 1.21 -6.18 26.41
N PRO A 353 1.48 -5.11 25.63
CA PRO A 353 2.76 -4.42 25.66
C PRO A 353 3.08 -3.97 27.09
N LYS A 354 4.19 -4.46 27.64
CA LYS A 354 4.57 -4.23 29.04
C LYS A 354 5.43 -2.98 29.17
N SER A 355 6.16 -2.64 28.11
CA SER A 355 7.00 -1.45 28.02
C SER A 355 6.50 -0.48 26.94
N ASP A 356 6.94 0.77 27.00
CA ASP A 356 6.67 1.73 25.92
C ASP A 356 7.46 1.39 24.65
N ASP A 357 8.61 0.71 24.78
CA ASP A 357 9.38 0.20 23.64
C ASP A 357 8.60 -0.90 22.89
N ASP A 358 7.92 -1.79 23.61
CA ASP A 358 7.06 -2.84 23.01
C ASP A 358 5.94 -2.21 22.18
N LYS A 359 5.36 -1.10 22.65
CA LYS A 359 4.31 -0.37 21.91
C LYS A 359 4.87 0.25 20.65
N ALA A 360 6.04 0.88 20.73
CA ALA A 360 6.71 1.49 19.59
C ALA A 360 7.05 0.44 18.52
N GLU A 361 7.55 -0.72 18.93
CA GLU A 361 7.85 -1.83 18.02
C GLU A 361 6.58 -2.40 17.37
N GLN A 362 5.52 -2.65 18.14
CA GLN A 362 4.24 -3.07 17.57
C GLN A 362 3.67 -2.05 16.57
N GLN A 363 3.79 -0.76 16.87
CA GLN A 363 3.37 0.30 15.97
C GLN A 363 4.22 0.33 14.69
N ALA A 364 5.54 0.14 14.81
CA ALA A 364 6.44 0.03 13.66
C ALA A 364 6.07 -1.15 12.76
N VAL A 365 5.82 -2.33 13.33
CA VAL A 365 5.41 -3.54 12.58
C VAL A 365 4.09 -3.29 11.85
N LYS A 366 3.08 -2.75 12.54
CA LYS A 366 1.79 -2.42 11.92
C LYS A 366 1.96 -1.42 10.76
N TRP A 367 2.81 -0.41 10.95
CA TRP A 367 3.10 0.58 9.93
C TRP A 367 3.80 -0.05 8.71
N GLN A 368 4.80 -0.92 8.92
CA GLN A 368 5.49 -1.64 7.83
C GLN A 368 4.53 -2.56 7.07
N ILE A 369 3.67 -3.30 7.77
CA ILE A 369 2.66 -4.14 7.13
C ILE A 369 1.78 -3.30 6.19
N GLN A 370 1.20 -2.22 6.70
CA GLN A 370 0.28 -1.38 5.94
C GLN A 370 0.95 -0.58 4.81
N HIS A 371 2.10 0.04 5.07
CA HIS A 371 2.67 1.06 4.19
C HIS A 371 3.86 0.56 3.36
N VAL A 372 4.41 -0.62 3.66
CA VAL A 372 5.54 -1.20 2.94
C VAL A 372 5.13 -2.54 2.29
N LEU A 373 4.61 -3.48 3.08
CA LEU A 373 4.28 -4.82 2.60
C LEU A 373 3.07 -4.85 1.68
N PHE A 374 1.92 -4.31 2.09
CA PHE A 374 0.72 -4.34 1.24
C PHE A 374 0.89 -3.61 -0.12
N PRO A 375 1.56 -2.44 -0.19
CA PRO A 375 1.92 -1.83 -1.46
C PRO A 375 2.85 -2.70 -2.32
N ALA A 376 3.81 -3.40 -1.70
CA ALA A 376 4.68 -4.34 -2.41
C ALA A 376 3.94 -5.59 -2.90
N VAL A 377 3.03 -6.11 -2.09
CA VAL A 377 2.11 -7.21 -2.42
C VAL A 377 1.25 -6.82 -3.63
N ALA A 378 0.63 -5.64 -3.64
CA ALA A 378 -0.16 -5.17 -4.78
C ALA A 378 0.65 -5.02 -6.07
N LYS A 379 1.95 -4.69 -5.95
CA LYS A 379 2.82 -4.41 -7.10
C LYS A 379 3.50 -5.64 -7.67
N TYR A 380 3.93 -6.59 -6.84
CA TYR A 380 4.83 -7.67 -7.26
C TYR A 380 4.29 -9.07 -7.01
N LEU A 381 3.34 -9.28 -6.11
CA LEU A 381 2.87 -10.63 -5.79
C LEU A 381 2.10 -11.22 -6.97
N VAL A 382 2.52 -12.41 -7.39
CA VAL A 382 1.81 -13.28 -8.33
C VAL A 382 1.22 -14.42 -7.52
N PRO A 383 -0.01 -14.30 -7.00
CA PRO A 383 -0.51 -15.24 -6.01
C PRO A 383 -0.87 -16.60 -6.66
N PRO A 384 -0.35 -17.73 -6.13
CA PRO A 384 -0.75 -19.06 -6.55
C PRO A 384 -2.17 -19.41 -6.06
N LYS A 385 -2.74 -20.47 -6.64
CA LYS A 385 -4.07 -20.98 -6.22
C LYS A 385 -4.08 -21.45 -4.75
N SER A 386 -2.98 -22.03 -4.26
CA SER A 386 -2.86 -22.52 -2.89
C SER A 386 -3.15 -21.45 -1.82
N LEU A 387 -2.79 -20.19 -2.07
CA LEU A 387 -3.10 -19.08 -1.16
C LEU A 387 -4.61 -18.80 -1.09
N LEU A 388 -5.33 -18.94 -2.21
CA LEU A 388 -6.78 -18.75 -2.19
C LEU A 388 -7.47 -19.82 -1.34
N ASP A 389 -7.04 -21.07 -1.49
CA ASP A 389 -7.70 -22.22 -0.86
C ASP A 389 -7.47 -22.28 0.66
N ARG A 390 -6.38 -21.68 1.17
CA ARG A 390 -5.97 -21.77 2.57
C ARG A 390 -5.99 -20.45 3.34
N ASP A 391 -5.65 -19.35 2.68
CA ASP A 391 -5.21 -18.11 3.34
C ASP A 391 -6.11 -16.90 3.07
N VAL A 392 -7.15 -17.06 2.25
CA VAL A 392 -8.06 -15.97 1.87
C VAL A 392 -9.51 -16.39 2.07
N VAL A 393 -10.22 -15.68 2.94
CA VAL A 393 -11.63 -15.95 3.26
C VAL A 393 -12.46 -14.69 3.05
N GLN A 394 -13.53 -14.78 2.27
CA GLN A 394 -14.52 -13.70 2.18
C GLN A 394 -15.36 -13.69 3.45
N VAL A 395 -15.31 -12.59 4.20
CA VAL A 395 -16.00 -12.45 5.50
C VAL A 395 -17.32 -11.69 5.39
N ALA A 396 -17.42 -10.74 4.46
CA ALA A 396 -18.63 -9.95 4.30
C ALA A 396 -18.79 -9.41 2.88
N SER A 397 -20.00 -8.96 2.58
CA SER A 397 -20.37 -8.28 1.33
C SER A 397 -21.16 -7.03 1.67
N LEU A 398 -20.81 -5.89 1.07
CA LEU A 398 -21.51 -4.62 1.28
C LEU A 398 -23.01 -4.75 0.97
N PRO A 399 -23.46 -5.31 -0.18
CA PRO A 399 -24.87 -5.55 -0.43
C PRO A 399 -25.63 -6.23 0.71
N ASP A 400 -25.03 -7.21 1.39
CA ASP A 400 -25.67 -7.91 2.50
C ASP A 400 -25.68 -7.06 3.78
N LEU A 401 -24.62 -6.29 4.03
CA LEU A 401 -24.56 -5.34 5.15
C LEU A 401 -25.60 -4.23 5.02
N TYR A 402 -25.80 -3.70 3.81
CA TYR A 402 -26.80 -2.65 3.54
C TYR A 402 -28.26 -3.12 3.71
N ARG A 403 -28.52 -4.43 3.84
CA ARG A 403 -29.85 -4.96 4.19
C ARG A 403 -30.18 -4.88 5.68
N VAL A 404 -29.15 -4.81 6.53
CA VAL A 404 -29.29 -4.80 7.99
C VAL A 404 -28.99 -3.41 8.56
N PHE A 405 -27.98 -2.74 8.00
CA PHE A 405 -27.56 -1.40 8.42
C PHE A 405 -28.16 -0.34 7.50
N GLU A 406 -29.26 0.26 7.93
CA GLU A 406 -29.93 1.37 7.24
C GLU A 406 -29.50 2.73 7.82
N ARG A 407 -29.77 3.80 7.06
CA ARG A 407 -29.52 5.17 7.54
C ARG A 407 -30.62 5.54 8.53
N CYS A 408 -30.23 6.21 9.62
CA CYS A 408 -31.16 6.71 10.64
C CYS A 408 -32.22 7.66 10.10
#